data_AF-A0A7L0PL08-F1
#
_entry.id   AF-A0A7L0PL08-F1
#
_cell.length_a   1.000
_cell.length_b   1.000
_cell.length_c   1.000
_cell.angle_alpha   90.00
_cell.angle_beta   90.00
_cell.angle_gamma   90.00
#
_symmetry.space_group_name_H-M   'P 1'
#
loop_
_entity.id
_entity.type
_entity.pdbx_description
1 polymer ?
#
loop_
_entity_poly.entity_id
_entity_poly.type
_entity_poly.pdbx_seq_one_letter_code
_entity_poly.pdbx_strand_id
1 'polypeptide(L)'
;AVPLALECPGGSSTWEEVTMHRSSWLCQGQRNPCNSSGELAWPCPENAACAPDGPGLIQCLCDGPFHGYKCLREGAFPVLPFCGILGAVTLALALLLWGTQRRKAKTP
;
A
#
# COMPACT_ATOMS: atom_id res chain seq x y z
N ALA A 1 -25.44 10.48 3.44
CA ALA A 1 -26.32 11.51 2.85
C ALA A 1 -25.49 12.77 2.60
N VAL A 2 -25.65 13.38 1.44
CA VAL A 2 -24.86 14.52 0.95
C VAL A 2 -25.78 15.74 0.81
N PRO A 3 -25.35 16.97 1.14
CA PRO A 3 -26.19 18.16 0.97
C PRO A 3 -26.70 18.32 -0.47
N LEU A 4 -27.92 18.85 -0.66
CA LEU A 4 -28.51 19.04 -2.00
C LEU A 4 -27.68 19.88 -2.96
N ALA A 5 -26.86 20.79 -2.42
CA ALA A 5 -25.97 21.65 -3.20
C ALA A 5 -24.79 20.91 -3.83
N LEU A 6 -24.57 19.64 -3.47
CA LEU A 6 -23.48 18.80 -3.95
C LEU A 6 -24.05 17.54 -4.59
N GLU A 7 -23.37 17.02 -5.60
CA GLU A 7 -23.70 15.72 -6.18
C GLU A 7 -23.14 14.58 -5.32
N CYS A 8 -23.61 13.36 -5.56
CA CYS A 8 -22.99 12.18 -4.98
C CYS A 8 -21.48 12.12 -5.36
N PRO A 9 -20.58 11.76 -4.42
CA PRO A 9 -19.16 11.67 -4.73
C PRO A 9 -18.92 10.68 -5.86
N GLY A 10 -18.02 11.00 -6.78
CA GLY A 10 -17.77 10.20 -7.98
C GLY A 10 -18.83 10.36 -9.09
N GLY A 11 -19.88 11.16 -8.85
CA GLY A 11 -21.01 11.32 -9.77
C GLY A 11 -22.09 10.26 -9.56
N SER A 12 -23.25 10.43 -10.19
CA SER A 12 -24.38 9.50 -10.02
C SER A 12 -24.13 8.12 -10.63
N SER A 13 -23.25 8.02 -11.63
CA SER A 13 -22.94 6.78 -12.35
C SER A 13 -22.20 5.74 -11.51
N THR A 14 -21.55 6.17 -10.41
CA THR A 14 -20.79 5.31 -9.49
C THR A 14 -21.65 4.66 -8.41
N TRP A 15 -22.95 4.93 -8.40
CA TRP A 15 -23.90 4.40 -7.44
C TRP A 15 -24.99 3.60 -8.16
N GLU A 16 -25.53 2.59 -7.49
CA GLU A 16 -26.68 1.81 -7.95
C GLU A 16 -27.95 2.64 -7.89
N GLU A 17 -28.11 3.40 -6.80
CA GLU A 17 -29.28 4.22 -6.54
C GLU A 17 -28.87 5.57 -5.95
N VAL A 18 -29.40 6.65 -6.54
CA VAL A 18 -29.29 8.00 -6.02
C VAL A 18 -30.70 8.56 -5.83
N THR A 19 -31.10 8.78 -4.59
CA THR A 19 -32.44 9.30 -4.26
C THR A 19 -32.35 10.60 -3.46
N MET A 20 -33.30 11.50 -3.69
CA MET A 20 -33.47 12.69 -2.86
C MET A 20 -34.23 12.30 -1.59
N HIS A 21 -33.63 12.52 -0.42
CA HIS A 21 -34.29 12.33 0.86
C HIS A 21 -34.27 13.62 1.69
N ARG A 22 -35.46 14.22 1.87
CA ARG A 22 -35.70 15.50 2.56
C ARG A 22 -34.86 16.64 1.97
N SER A 23 -33.72 16.94 2.59
CA SER A 23 -32.79 18.02 2.24
C SER A 23 -31.39 17.50 1.89
N SER A 24 -31.29 16.24 1.47
CA SER A 24 -30.02 15.60 1.15
C SER A 24 -30.16 14.55 0.03
N TRP A 25 -29.09 14.33 -0.73
CA TRP A 25 -28.95 13.18 -1.60
C TRP A 25 -28.52 11.95 -0.82
N LEU A 26 -29.19 10.84 -1.06
CA LEU A 26 -28.87 9.53 -0.55
C LEU A 26 -28.28 8.69 -1.70
N CYS A 27 -27.00 8.38 -1.59
CA CYS A 27 -26.26 7.58 -2.57
C CYS A 27 -26.08 6.17 -1.98
N GLN A 28 -26.63 5.16 -2.62
CA GLN A 28 -26.63 3.76 -2.13
C GLN A 28 -26.06 2.81 -3.18
N GLY A 29 -25.46 1.72 -2.70
CA GLY A 29 -24.84 0.71 -3.54
C GLY A 29 -23.71 1.28 -4.39
N GLN A 30 -22.56 1.60 -3.78
CA GLN A 30 -21.41 2.04 -4.57
C GLN A 30 -21.00 0.92 -5.53
N ARG A 31 -21.05 1.19 -6.83
CA ARG A 31 -20.65 0.23 -7.85
C ARG A 31 -19.15 -0.01 -7.79
N ASN A 32 -18.74 -1.26 -8.04
CA ASN A 32 -17.33 -1.58 -8.16
C ASN A 32 -16.80 -1.08 -9.52
N PRO A 33 -15.91 -0.07 -9.56
CA PRO A 33 -15.34 0.43 -10.81
C PRO A 33 -14.45 -0.61 -11.53
N CYS A 34 -14.02 -1.68 -10.84
CA CYS A 34 -13.26 -2.78 -11.43
C CYS A 34 -14.12 -3.78 -12.24
N ASN A 35 -15.46 -3.74 -12.10
CA ASN A 35 -16.38 -4.65 -12.79
C ASN A 35 -16.95 -4.10 -14.11
N SER A 36 -16.52 -2.92 -14.55
CA SER A 36 -16.98 -2.35 -15.82
C SER A 36 -16.45 -3.17 -16.99
N SER A 37 -17.17 -3.26 -18.10
CA SER A 37 -16.75 -3.96 -19.32
C SER A 37 -16.23 -3.01 -20.41
N GLY A 38 -16.11 -1.71 -20.09
CA GLY A 38 -15.64 -0.69 -21.03
C GLY A 38 -14.16 -0.82 -21.40
N GLU A 39 -13.90 -0.57 -22.68
CA GLU A 39 -12.66 -0.56 -23.51
C GLU A 39 -11.35 0.07 -22.95
N LEU A 40 -11.05 -0.05 -21.66
CA LEU A 40 -9.67 0.03 -21.20
C LEU A 40 -9.40 -1.17 -20.32
N ALA A 41 -8.65 -2.15 -20.86
CA ALA A 41 -7.85 -3.04 -20.03
C ALA A 41 -7.24 -2.20 -18.90
N TRP A 42 -7.63 -2.50 -17.67
CA TRP A 42 -7.30 -1.69 -16.50
C TRP A 42 -5.78 -1.50 -16.46
N PRO A 43 -5.27 -0.27 -16.20
CA PRO A 43 -3.86 0.05 -16.34
C PRO A 43 -2.97 -0.57 -15.24
N CYS A 44 -3.48 -1.56 -14.51
CA CYS A 44 -2.71 -2.24 -13.50
C CYS A 44 -1.61 -3.08 -14.18
N PRO A 45 -0.36 -3.03 -13.67
CA PRO A 45 0.70 -3.88 -14.17
C PRO A 45 0.34 -5.37 -13.98
N GLU A 46 1.03 -6.26 -14.69
CA GLU A 46 0.75 -7.70 -14.73
C GLU A 46 0.60 -8.37 -13.34
N ASN A 47 1.35 -7.90 -12.36
CA ASN A 47 1.36 -8.42 -10.99
C ASN A 47 0.47 -7.63 -10.01
N ALA A 48 -0.54 -6.92 -10.52
CA ALA A 48 -1.44 -6.11 -9.71
C ALA A 48 -2.90 -6.32 -10.10
N ALA A 49 -3.76 -6.34 -9.08
CA ALA A 49 -5.20 -6.42 -9.22
C ALA A 49 -5.85 -5.05 -9.03
N CYS A 50 -6.92 -4.80 -9.78
CA CYS A 50 -7.77 -3.62 -9.56
C CYS A 50 -8.51 -3.76 -8.22
N ALA A 51 -8.51 -2.68 -7.44
CA ALA A 51 -9.33 -2.53 -6.25
C ALA A 51 -10.01 -1.15 -6.23
N PRO A 52 -11.20 -1.02 -5.63
CA PRO A 52 -11.83 0.28 -5.43
C PRO A 52 -11.04 1.14 -4.43
N ASP A 53 -10.95 2.43 -4.70
CA ASP A 53 -10.33 3.44 -3.81
C ASP A 53 -11.31 4.58 -3.48
N GLY A 54 -12.61 4.28 -3.54
CA GLY A 54 -13.69 5.23 -3.33
C GLY A 54 -14.60 5.39 -4.55
N PRO A 55 -15.63 6.25 -4.45
CA PRO A 55 -16.65 6.39 -5.50
C PRO A 55 -16.03 6.86 -6.83
N GLY A 56 -16.04 5.97 -7.82
CA GLY A 56 -15.44 6.23 -9.14
C GLY A 56 -13.91 6.23 -9.17
N LEU A 57 -13.24 5.88 -8.06
CA LEU A 57 -11.78 5.82 -7.98
C LEU A 57 -11.30 4.37 -7.90
N ILE A 58 -10.19 4.09 -8.59
CA ILE A 58 -9.51 2.80 -8.59
C ILE A 58 -8.11 2.94 -8.03
N GLN A 59 -7.61 1.85 -7.45
CA GLN A 59 -6.22 1.64 -7.11
C GLN A 59 -5.76 0.27 -7.62
N CYS A 60 -4.47 0.13 -7.89
CA CYS A 60 -3.85 -1.14 -8.24
C CYS A 60 -3.08 -1.67 -7.04
N LEU A 61 -3.50 -2.81 -6.51
CA LEU A 61 -2.84 -3.48 -5.40
C LEU A 61 -2.03 -4.65 -5.92
N CYS A 62 -0.85 -4.87 -5.36
CA CYS A 62 -0.05 -6.02 -5.76
C CYS A 62 -0.77 -7.31 -5.41
N ASP A 63 -0.76 -8.25 -6.36
CA ASP A 63 -1.38 -9.56 -6.17
C ASP A 63 -0.37 -10.56 -5.58
N GLY A 64 -0.87 -11.54 -4.84
CA GLY A 64 -0.07 -12.63 -4.29
C GLY A 64 1.21 -12.18 -3.54
N PRO A 65 2.39 -12.76 -3.85
CA PRO A 65 3.66 -12.46 -3.18
C PRO A 65 4.36 -11.20 -3.72
N PHE A 66 3.74 -10.48 -4.67
CA PHE A 66 4.35 -9.30 -5.28
C PHE A 66 4.21 -8.07 -4.39
N HIS A 67 5.21 -7.20 -4.40
CA HIS A 67 5.23 -5.99 -3.60
C HIS A 67 6.13 -4.90 -4.22
N GLY A 68 6.11 -3.72 -3.60
CA GLY A 68 6.92 -2.57 -3.99
C GLY A 68 6.35 -1.78 -5.16
N TYR A 69 7.14 -0.82 -5.68
CA TYR A 69 6.72 0.03 -6.79
C TYR A 69 6.42 -0.81 -8.03
N LYS A 70 5.20 -0.66 -8.59
CA LYS A 70 4.69 -1.41 -9.75
C LYS A 70 4.65 -2.93 -9.57
N CYS A 71 4.72 -3.45 -8.34
CA CYS A 71 4.62 -4.88 -8.05
C CYS A 71 5.69 -5.73 -8.78
N LEU A 72 6.89 -5.17 -8.90
CA LEU A 72 8.02 -5.80 -9.60
C LEU A 72 8.89 -6.69 -8.69
N ARG A 73 8.70 -6.65 -7.37
CA ARG A 73 9.43 -7.50 -6.43
C ARG A 73 8.55 -8.64 -5.99
N GLU A 74 9.14 -9.82 -5.88
CA GLU A 74 8.45 -11.04 -5.47
C GLU A 74 9.07 -11.60 -4.18
N GLY A 75 8.23 -12.20 -3.34
CA GLY A 75 8.65 -12.89 -2.13
C GLY A 75 8.74 -11.99 -0.91
N ALA A 76 9.34 -12.50 0.17
CA ALA A 76 9.49 -11.78 1.43
C ALA A 76 10.91 -11.28 1.62
N PHE A 77 11.06 -10.16 2.33
CA PHE A 77 12.37 -9.69 2.73
C PHE A 77 13.06 -10.73 3.62
N PRO A 78 14.32 -11.13 3.35
CA PRO A 78 15.00 -12.18 4.11
C PRO A 78 15.53 -11.61 5.44
N VAL A 79 14.63 -11.43 6.41
CA VAL A 79 14.89 -10.78 7.70
C VAL A 79 16.02 -11.49 8.47
N LEU A 80 16.01 -12.82 8.52
CA LEU A 80 16.98 -13.61 9.30
C LEU A 80 18.43 -13.40 8.85
N PRO A 81 18.81 -13.60 7.57
CA PRO A 81 20.20 -13.37 7.15
C PRO A 81 20.59 -11.90 7.22
N PHE A 82 19.66 -10.97 6.96
CA PHE A 82 19.92 -9.53 7.09
C PHE A 82 20.29 -9.15 8.53
N CYS A 83 19.44 -9.52 9.50
CA CYS A 83 19.70 -9.26 10.92
C CYS A 83 20.92 -10.04 11.42
N GLY A 84 21.15 -11.25 10.92
CA GLY A 84 22.32 -12.07 11.25
C GLY A 84 23.63 -11.41 10.85
N ILE A 85 23.76 -10.95 9.59
CA ILE A 85 24.95 -10.26 9.10
C ILE A 85 25.14 -8.93 9.84
N LEU A 86 24.07 -8.13 9.98
CA LEU A 86 24.11 -6.85 10.68
C LEU A 86 24.57 -7.02 12.14
N GLY A 87 24.00 -7.99 12.84
CA GLY A 87 24.38 -8.34 14.21
C GLY A 87 25.83 -8.81 14.31
N ALA A 88 26.26 -9.71 13.43
CA ALA A 88 27.63 -10.23 13.42
C ALA A 88 28.68 -9.13 13.18
N VAL A 89 28.46 -8.26 12.19
CA VAL A 89 29.36 -7.13 11.91
C VAL A 89 29.41 -6.18 13.10
N THR A 90 28.26 -5.87 13.70
CA THR A 90 28.19 -4.98 14.88
C THR A 90 28.93 -5.57 16.07
N LEU A 91 28.74 -6.85 16.38
CA LEU A 91 29.46 -7.55 17.45
C LEU A 91 30.96 -7.60 17.19
N ALA A 92 31.37 -7.91 15.96
CA ALA A 92 32.78 -7.94 15.58
C ALA A 92 33.44 -6.56 15.78
N LEU A 93 32.79 -5.49 15.30
CA LEU A 93 33.27 -4.13 15.51
C LEU A 93 33.32 -3.75 16.99
N ALA A 94 32.29 -4.09 17.77
CA ALA A 94 32.28 -3.84 19.21
C ALA A 94 33.43 -4.55 19.93
N LEU A 95 33.70 -5.82 19.58
CA LEU A 95 34.82 -6.59 20.14
C LEU A 95 36.18 -6.03 19.71
N LEU A 96 36.34 -5.62 18.45
CA LEU A 96 37.56 -5.00 17.94
C LEU A 96 37.83 -3.66 18.63
N LEU A 97 36.82 -2.81 18.74
CA LEU A 97 36.91 -1.54 19.45
C LEU A 97 37.20 -1.77 20.93
N TRP A 98 36.55 -2.73 21.57
CA TRP A 98 36.86 -3.11 22.94
C TRP A 98 38.33 -3.54 23.09
N GLY A 99 38.79 -4.45 22.23
CA GLY A 99 40.15 -4.98 22.27
C GLY A 99 41.22 -3.92 22.01
N THR A 100 40.96 -2.97 21.10
CA THR A 100 41.92 -1.92 20.73
C THR A 100 41.86 -0.73 21.70
N GLN A 101 40.67 -0.23 22.04
CA GLN A 101 40.48 0.97 22.88
C GLN A 101 40.66 0.68 24.37
N ARG A 102 40.08 -0.41 24.92
CA ARG A 102 40.23 -0.70 26.38
C ARG A 102 41.60 -1.25 26.75
N ARG A 103 42.34 -1.89 25.85
CA ARG A 103 43.72 -2.31 26.14
C ARG A 103 44.68 -1.11 26.19
N LYS A 104 44.41 -0.04 25.45
CA LYS A 104 45.20 1.20 25.46
C LYS A 104 44.93 2.08 26.69
N ALA A 105 43.80 1.90 27.38
CA ALA A 105 43.51 2.58 28.66
C ALA A 105 44.19 1.94 29.89
N LYS A 106 44.94 0.83 29.71
CA LYS A 106 45.67 0.14 30.79
C LYS A 106 47.19 0.37 30.76
N THR A 107 47.67 1.41 30.10
CA THR A 107 49.05 1.89 30.28
C THR A 107 48.99 3.08 31.25
N PRO A 108 49.69 3.02 32.42
CA PRO A 108 49.74 4.14 33.37
C PRO A 108 50.42 5.37 32.79
#